data_AF-A0A1D6LVV8-F1
#
_entry.id   AF-A0A1D6LVV8-F1
#
_cell.length_a   1.000
_cell.length_b   1.000
_cell.length_c   1.000
_cell.angle_alpha   90.00
_cell.angle_beta   90.00
_cell.angle_gamma   90.00
#
_symmetry.space_group_name_H-M   'P 1'
#
loop_
_entity.id
_entity.type
_entity.pdbx_description
1 polymer ?
#
loop_
_entity_poly.entity_id
_entity_poly.type
_entity_poly.pdbx_seq_one_letter_code
_entity_poly.pdbx_strand_id
1 'polypeptide(L)'
;MLLSCFIRLFEINPEGKVPIVKLEEKWIGDSDVITQALEEKYPEPPLATPPEKASVGSKIFSTFIGFLKSKDPSDGTEEALLNELTSFDSYLKDNGPFINGGIISAADLSLGPKLYHMEITLGHYKNWSVPDSLSYVKTYMKVCIHVLHNDL
;
A
#
# COMPACT_ATOMS: atom_id res chain seq x y z
N MET A 1 -17.00 -16.42 -25.79
CA MET A 1 -15.79 -15.57 -25.69
C MET A 1 -15.28 -15.42 -24.25
N LEU A 2 -16.12 -15.10 -23.26
CA LEU A 2 -15.68 -15.01 -21.85
C LEU A 2 -15.11 -16.32 -21.30
N LEU A 3 -15.74 -17.47 -21.59
CA LEU A 3 -15.28 -18.78 -21.09
C LEU A 3 -13.91 -19.19 -21.66
N SER A 4 -13.56 -18.81 -22.90
CA SER A 4 -12.25 -19.13 -23.49
C SER A 4 -11.12 -18.26 -22.95
N CYS A 5 -11.41 -17.03 -22.50
CA CYS A 5 -10.41 -16.18 -21.85
C CYS A 5 -10.09 -16.63 -20.42
N PHE A 6 -11.08 -17.09 -19.66
CA PHE A 6 -10.85 -17.61 -18.30
C PHE A 6 -10.00 -18.88 -18.29
N ILE A 7 -10.19 -19.78 -19.25
CA ILE A 7 -9.35 -20.98 -19.38
C ILE A 7 -7.88 -20.61 -19.60
N ARG A 8 -7.60 -19.62 -20.47
CA ARG A 8 -6.23 -19.13 -20.70
C ARG A 8 -5.58 -18.48 -19.48
N LEU A 9 -6.35 -17.81 -18.63
CA LEU A 9 -5.78 -17.17 -17.43
C LEU A 9 -5.25 -18.23 -16.46
N PHE A 10 -5.99 -19.30 -16.20
CA PHE A 10 -5.55 -20.35 -15.26
C PHE A 10 -4.45 -21.24 -15.83
N GLU A 11 -4.32 -21.35 -17.16
CA GLU A 11 -3.15 -21.97 -17.79
C GLU A 11 -1.85 -21.19 -17.46
N ILE A 12 -1.96 -19.88 -17.33
CA ILE A 12 -0.83 -18.96 -17.06
C ILE A 12 -0.63 -18.71 -15.57
N ASN A 13 -1.72 -18.69 -14.80
CA ASN A 13 -1.77 -18.43 -13.37
C ASN A 13 -2.63 -19.49 -12.67
N PRO A 14 -2.09 -20.69 -12.46
CA PRO A 14 -2.84 -21.80 -11.87
C PRO A 14 -3.36 -21.51 -10.45
N GLU A 15 -2.69 -20.63 -9.71
CA GLU A 15 -3.11 -20.23 -8.36
C GLU A 15 -4.28 -19.26 -8.34
N GLY A 16 -4.60 -18.62 -9.47
CA GLY A 16 -5.66 -17.61 -9.55
C GLY A 16 -5.40 -16.33 -8.75
N LYS A 17 -4.19 -16.13 -8.22
CA LYS A 17 -3.81 -14.94 -7.45
C LYS A 17 -3.45 -13.79 -8.38
N VAL A 18 -3.81 -12.57 -7.99
CA VAL A 18 -3.47 -11.34 -8.74
C VAL A 18 -2.71 -10.38 -7.82
N PRO A 19 -1.86 -9.49 -8.36
CA PRO A 19 -1.60 -9.26 -9.79
C PRO A 19 -0.71 -10.32 -10.45
N ILE A 20 -0.83 -10.41 -11.78
CA ILE A 20 0.15 -11.07 -12.66
C ILE A 20 0.49 -10.12 -13.81
N VAL A 21 1.76 -10.11 -14.23
CA VAL A 21 2.25 -9.29 -15.34
C VAL A 21 3.08 -10.16 -16.27
N LYS A 22 2.94 -9.94 -17.58
CA LYS A 22 3.87 -10.50 -18.57
C LYS A 22 5.02 -9.51 -18.76
N LEU A 23 6.19 -9.84 -18.25
CA LEU A 23 7.41 -9.08 -18.52
C LEU A 23 8.23 -9.85 -19.53
N GLU A 24 8.42 -9.27 -20.72
CA GLU A 24 8.96 -9.97 -21.89
C GLU A 24 8.13 -11.23 -22.22
N GLU A 25 8.75 -12.41 -22.19
CA GLU A 25 8.10 -13.70 -22.44
C GLU A 25 7.78 -14.48 -21.15
N LYS A 26 8.01 -13.90 -19.98
CA LYS A 26 7.77 -14.53 -18.68
C LYS A 26 6.58 -13.92 -17.97
N TRP A 27 5.70 -14.77 -17.46
CA TRP A 27 4.64 -14.37 -16.54
C TRP A 27 5.17 -14.38 -15.11
N ILE A 28 4.94 -13.27 -14.40
CA ILE A 28 5.40 -13.04 -13.03
C ILE A 28 4.16 -12.68 -12.21
N GLY A 29 3.96 -13.38 -11.09
CA GLY A 29 2.96 -13.04 -10.07
C GLY A 29 3.64 -12.48 -8.82
N ASP A 30 2.83 -12.11 -7.83
CA ASP A 30 3.25 -11.45 -6.58
C ASP A 30 3.70 -10.00 -6.82
N SER A 31 3.05 -9.04 -6.19
CA SER A 31 3.35 -7.61 -6.38
C SER A 31 4.78 -7.24 -5.97
N ASP A 32 5.34 -7.87 -4.94
CA ASP A 32 6.68 -7.55 -4.46
C ASP A 32 7.73 -8.07 -5.47
N VAL A 33 7.49 -9.24 -6.06
CA VAL A 33 8.35 -9.81 -7.11
C VAL A 33 8.21 -9.02 -8.42
N ILE A 34 6.99 -8.64 -8.80
CA ILE A 34 6.73 -7.84 -10.00
C ILE A 34 7.45 -6.49 -9.90
N THR A 35 7.32 -5.79 -8.79
CA THR A 35 7.94 -4.46 -8.63
C THR A 35 9.46 -4.52 -8.62
N GLN A 36 10.06 -5.56 -8.02
CA GLN A 36 11.51 -5.81 -8.11
C GLN A 36 11.96 -6.07 -9.54
N ALA A 37 11.25 -6.94 -10.27
CA ALA A 37 11.58 -7.24 -11.67
C ALA A 37 11.44 -6.00 -12.58
N LEU A 38 10.48 -5.12 -12.30
CA LEU A 38 10.32 -3.85 -13.00
C LEU A 38 11.47 -2.88 -12.70
N GLU A 39 11.89 -2.75 -11.44
CA GLU A 39 13.04 -1.90 -11.05
C GLU A 39 14.34 -2.37 -11.74
N GLU A 40 14.59 -3.68 -11.79
CA GLU A 40 15.78 -4.24 -12.47
C GLU A 40 15.74 -3.98 -13.99
N LYS A 41 14.56 -4.09 -14.59
CA LYS A 41 14.32 -3.93 -16.03
C LYS A 41 14.35 -2.47 -16.46
N TYR A 42 13.83 -1.58 -15.62
CA TYR A 42 13.64 -0.15 -15.87
C TYR A 42 14.13 0.67 -14.67
N PRO A 43 15.47 0.77 -14.49
CA PRO A 43 16.05 1.37 -13.28
C PRO A 43 15.91 2.90 -13.21
N GLU A 44 15.40 3.55 -14.27
CA GLU A 44 15.27 5.00 -14.34
C GLU A 44 13.82 5.41 -14.70
N PRO A 45 13.17 6.24 -13.85
CA PRO A 45 13.67 6.76 -12.57
C PRO A 45 13.72 5.67 -11.48
N PRO A 46 14.69 5.72 -10.55
CA PRO A 46 14.81 4.71 -9.51
C PRO A 46 13.67 4.82 -8.49
N LEU A 47 13.05 3.69 -8.17
CA LEU A 47 12.00 3.61 -7.15
C LEU A 47 12.45 2.78 -5.94
N ALA A 48 13.63 2.16 -5.96
CA ALA A 48 14.13 1.38 -4.83
C ALA A 48 14.12 2.19 -3.50
N THR A 49 13.45 1.64 -2.49
CA THR A 49 13.48 2.19 -1.13
C THR A 49 14.74 1.70 -0.40
N PRO A 50 15.51 2.58 0.26
CA PRO A 50 16.63 2.16 1.10
C PRO A 50 16.22 1.12 2.16
N PRO A 51 17.02 0.06 2.42
CA PRO A 51 16.65 -1.03 3.32
C PRO A 51 16.23 -0.58 4.72
N GLU A 52 16.87 0.46 5.25
CA GLU A 52 16.58 1.04 6.57
C GLU A 52 15.21 1.74 6.64
N LYS A 53 14.60 2.06 5.50
CA LYS A 53 13.28 2.69 5.39
C LYS A 53 12.18 1.73 4.92
N ALA A 54 12.54 0.51 4.47
CA ALA A 54 11.61 -0.43 3.86
C ALA A 54 10.49 -0.91 4.81
N SER A 55 10.71 -0.86 6.13
CA SER A 55 9.73 -1.31 7.13
C SER A 55 8.85 -0.18 7.68
N VAL A 56 9.08 1.08 7.28
CA VAL A 56 8.30 2.24 7.72
C VAL A 56 6.84 2.05 7.30
N GLY A 57 5.92 2.10 8.27
CA GLY A 57 4.47 1.93 8.02
C GLY A 57 4.03 0.51 7.65
N SER A 58 4.93 -0.48 7.64
CA SER A 58 4.63 -1.86 7.18
C SER A 58 3.52 -2.57 7.96
N LYS A 59 3.31 -2.22 9.23
CA LYS A 59 2.29 -2.80 10.10
C LYS A 59 0.91 -2.15 9.99
N ILE A 60 0.80 -0.98 9.35
CA ILE A 60 -0.47 -0.23 9.26
C ILE A 60 -1.55 -1.11 8.64
N PHE A 61 -1.23 -1.85 7.57
CA PHE A 61 -2.25 -2.64 6.88
C PHE A 61 -2.75 -3.82 7.72
N SER A 62 -1.88 -4.51 8.45
CA SER A 62 -2.32 -5.64 9.28
C SER A 62 -3.14 -5.19 10.48
N THR A 63 -2.77 -4.08 11.13
CA THR A 63 -3.56 -3.49 12.22
C THR A 63 -4.88 -2.93 11.72
N PHE A 64 -4.90 -2.27 10.56
CA PHE A 64 -6.12 -1.84 9.87
C PHE A 64 -7.06 -3.02 9.62
N ILE A 65 -6.58 -4.12 9.02
CA ILE A 65 -7.42 -5.30 8.75
C ILE A 65 -7.94 -5.93 10.05
N GLY A 66 -7.14 -5.92 11.12
CA GLY A 66 -7.56 -6.32 12.46
C GLY A 66 -8.73 -5.48 12.96
N PHE A 67 -8.59 -4.16 12.93
CA PHE A 67 -9.63 -3.23 13.37
C PHE A 67 -10.90 -3.29 12.50
N LEU A 68 -10.75 -3.39 11.18
CA LEU A 68 -11.88 -3.53 10.25
C LEU A 68 -12.73 -4.78 10.58
N LYS A 69 -12.07 -5.91 10.88
CA LYS A 69 -12.74 -7.20 11.18
C LYS A 69 -13.25 -7.29 12.62
N SER A 70 -12.70 -6.50 13.53
CA SER A 70 -13.13 -6.48 14.94
C SER A 70 -14.62 -6.18 15.04
N LYS A 71 -15.29 -6.86 15.96
CA LYS A 71 -16.68 -6.58 16.35
C LYS A 71 -16.80 -6.05 17.77
N ASP A 72 -15.70 -6.06 18.52
CA ASP A 72 -15.63 -5.65 19.91
C ASP A 72 -14.87 -4.32 19.99
N PRO A 73 -15.54 -3.21 20.37
CA PRO A 73 -14.88 -1.91 20.47
C PRO A 73 -13.82 -1.84 21.58
N SER A 74 -13.72 -2.85 22.45
CA SER A 74 -12.79 -2.90 23.59
C SER A 74 -11.61 -3.87 23.41
N ASP A 75 -11.45 -4.48 22.22
CA ASP A 75 -10.39 -5.47 21.97
C ASP A 75 -9.01 -4.85 21.66
N GLY A 76 -8.89 -3.52 21.69
CA GLY A 76 -7.63 -2.79 21.49
C GLY A 76 -7.18 -2.70 20.03
N THR A 77 -7.95 -3.20 19.05
CA THR A 77 -7.54 -3.14 17.63
C THR A 77 -7.50 -1.73 17.07
N GLU A 78 -8.40 -0.84 17.51
CA GLU A 78 -8.36 0.59 17.15
C GLU A 78 -7.09 1.26 17.68
N GLU A 79 -6.75 1.03 18.95
CA GLU A 79 -5.56 1.58 19.58
C GLU A 79 -4.28 1.09 18.88
N ALA A 80 -4.23 -0.19 18.50
CA ALA A 80 -3.12 -0.74 17.73
C ALA A 80 -2.95 -0.02 16.37
N LEU A 81 -4.04 0.27 15.65
CA LEU A 81 -3.98 1.04 14.42
C LEU A 81 -3.52 2.49 14.68
N LEU A 82 -4.07 3.14 15.70
CA LEU A 82 -3.70 4.51 16.07
C LEU A 82 -2.22 4.63 16.45
N ASN A 83 -1.66 3.64 17.14
CA ASN A 83 -0.24 3.61 17.50
C ASN A 83 0.66 3.52 16.27
N GLU A 84 0.33 2.65 15.30
CA GLU A 84 1.09 2.54 14.05
C GLU A 84 0.98 3.82 13.20
N LEU A 85 -0.21 4.44 13.12
CA LEU A 85 -0.39 5.71 12.43
C LEU A 85 0.35 6.87 13.12
N THR A 86 0.38 6.89 14.45
CA THR A 86 1.10 7.91 15.23
C THR A 86 2.62 7.78 15.06
N SER A 87 3.14 6.55 15.05
CA SER A 87 4.55 6.30 14.75
C SER A 87 4.89 6.73 13.33
N PHE A 88 4.03 6.46 12.36
CA PHE A 88 4.22 6.87 10.97
C PHE A 88 4.12 8.39 10.78
N ASP A 89 3.19 9.06 11.45
CA ASP A 89 3.07 10.52 11.45
C ASP A 89 4.34 11.19 11.98
N SER A 90 4.86 10.67 13.10
CA SER A 90 6.12 11.15 13.70
C SER A 90 7.30 10.95 12.76
N TYR A 91 7.35 9.82 12.04
CA TYR A 91 8.37 9.58 11.02
C TYR A 91 8.29 10.60 9.87
N LEU A 92 7.09 10.80 9.31
CA LEU A 92 6.86 11.71 8.18
C LEU A 92 7.14 13.17 8.53
N LYS A 93 6.92 13.56 9.79
CA LYS A 93 7.27 14.90 10.27
C LYS A 93 8.74 15.24 10.03
N ASP A 94 9.63 14.29 10.29
CA ASP A 94 11.08 14.50 10.23
C ASP A 94 11.68 14.07 8.88
N ASN A 95 11.02 13.17 8.14
CA ASN A 95 11.57 12.50 6.97
C ASN A 95 10.71 12.66 5.70
N GLY A 96 9.55 13.31 5.76
CA GLY A 96 8.62 13.44 4.65
C GLY A 96 9.10 14.37 3.52
N PRO A 97 8.28 14.59 2.48
CA PRO A 97 6.86 14.24 2.37
C PRO A 97 6.56 12.77 2.02
N PHE A 98 7.51 12.01 1.47
CA PHE A 98 7.40 10.56 1.22
C PHE A 98 8.24 9.75 2.21
N ILE A 99 8.13 8.42 2.18
CA ILE A 99 8.94 7.54 3.03
C ILE A 99 10.44 7.77 2.76
N ASN A 100 10.82 8.01 1.50
CA ASN A 100 12.20 8.33 1.14
C ASN A 100 12.50 9.84 1.02
N GLY A 101 11.76 10.71 1.72
CA GLY A 101 11.98 12.15 1.66
C GLY A 101 11.26 12.82 0.50
N GLY A 102 11.99 13.61 -0.29
CA GLY A 102 11.42 14.38 -1.39
C GLY A 102 11.04 13.57 -2.63
N ILE A 103 11.35 12.26 -2.66
CA ILE A 103 11.18 11.40 -3.84
C ILE A 103 10.32 10.20 -3.47
N ILE A 104 9.36 9.87 -4.33
CA ILE A 104 8.52 8.68 -4.20
C ILE A 104 9.34 7.40 -4.38
N SER A 105 8.99 6.35 -3.65
CA SER A 105 9.68 5.06 -3.72
C SER A 105 8.70 3.88 -3.70
N ALA A 106 9.21 2.66 -3.87
CA ALA A 106 8.45 1.42 -3.85
C ALA A 106 7.65 1.25 -2.56
N ALA A 107 8.18 1.69 -1.42
CA ALA A 107 7.45 1.67 -0.15
C ALA A 107 6.19 2.55 -0.19
N ASP A 108 6.26 3.73 -0.84
CA ASP A 108 5.11 4.61 -1.01
C ASP A 108 4.06 4.01 -1.95
N LEU A 109 4.51 3.43 -3.06
CA LEU A 109 3.65 2.73 -4.03
C LEU A 109 3.00 1.47 -3.44
N SER A 110 3.64 0.84 -2.46
CA SER A 110 3.09 -0.30 -1.71
C SER A 110 2.08 0.14 -0.64
N LEU A 111 2.35 1.25 0.08
CA LEU A 111 1.54 1.71 1.21
C LEU A 111 0.34 2.56 0.77
N GLY A 112 0.49 3.40 -0.25
CA GLY A 112 -0.55 4.31 -0.75
C GLY A 112 -1.90 3.62 -1.01
N PRO A 113 -1.95 2.54 -1.83
CA PRO A 113 -3.19 1.81 -2.08
C PRO A 113 -3.80 1.20 -0.82
N LYS A 114 -2.97 0.74 0.13
CA LYS A 114 -3.40 0.17 1.42
C LYS A 114 -4.08 1.24 2.30
N LEU A 115 -3.52 2.44 2.34
CA LEU A 115 -4.11 3.58 3.06
C LEU A 115 -5.42 4.05 2.40
N TYR A 116 -5.50 4.03 1.08
CA TYR A 116 -6.75 4.33 0.38
C TYR A 116 -7.86 3.34 0.73
N HIS A 117 -7.55 2.03 0.74
CA HIS A 117 -8.48 1.02 1.24
C HIS A 117 -8.91 1.28 2.68
N MET A 118 -7.97 1.63 3.56
CA MET A 118 -8.26 1.95 4.96
C MET A 118 -9.24 3.13 5.08
N GLU A 119 -9.00 4.24 4.39
CA GLU A 119 -9.84 5.44 4.43
C GLU A 119 -11.30 5.13 4.05
N ILE A 120 -11.49 4.48 2.90
CA ILE A 120 -12.83 4.20 2.37
C ILE A 120 -13.55 3.16 3.24
N THR A 121 -12.88 2.08 3.61
CA THR A 121 -13.54 0.97 4.32
C THR A 121 -13.81 1.29 5.79
N LEU A 122 -12.89 1.93 6.50
CA LEU A 122 -13.16 2.34 7.88
C LEU A 122 -14.19 3.48 7.95
N GLY A 123 -14.18 4.41 7.00
CA GLY A 123 -15.22 5.42 6.87
C GLY A 123 -16.60 4.78 6.68
N HIS A 124 -16.71 3.79 5.79
CA HIS A 124 -17.98 3.12 5.50
C HIS A 124 -18.46 2.18 6.62
N TYR A 125 -17.61 1.27 7.09
CA TYR A 125 -18.02 0.18 8.00
C TYR A 125 -17.91 0.53 9.48
N LYS A 126 -17.09 1.53 9.84
CA LYS A 126 -16.82 1.89 11.24
C LYS A 126 -17.16 3.35 11.56
N ASN A 127 -17.54 4.15 10.57
CA ASN A 127 -17.66 5.62 10.70
C ASN A 127 -16.40 6.24 11.31
N TRP A 128 -15.24 5.72 10.92
CA TRP A 128 -13.95 6.07 11.48
C TRP A 128 -13.08 6.78 10.42
N SER A 129 -12.32 7.77 10.86
CA SER A 129 -11.39 8.51 10.01
C SER A 129 -10.10 8.80 10.76
N VAL A 130 -8.99 8.96 10.03
CA VAL A 130 -7.69 9.35 10.61
C VAL A 130 -7.86 10.68 11.38
N PRO A 131 -7.48 10.72 12.68
CA PRO A 131 -7.59 11.92 13.50
C PRO A 131 -6.87 13.13 12.90
N ASP A 132 -7.44 14.32 13.06
CA ASP A 132 -6.86 15.58 12.55
C ASP A 132 -5.50 15.93 13.19
N SER A 133 -5.19 15.36 14.36
CA SER A 133 -3.88 15.49 15.00
C SER A 133 -2.75 14.83 14.21
N LEU A 134 -3.04 13.85 13.35
CA LEU A 134 -2.06 13.15 12.50
C LEU A 134 -1.94 13.84 11.14
N SER A 135 -1.52 15.11 11.17
CA SER A 135 -1.56 16.00 10.00
C SER A 135 -0.60 15.60 8.88
N TYR A 136 0.55 14.98 9.20
CA TYR A 136 1.52 14.51 8.22
C TYR A 136 1.00 13.26 7.51
N VAL A 137 0.37 12.33 8.22
CA VAL A 137 -0.32 11.18 7.62
C VAL A 137 -1.45 11.62 6.70
N LYS A 138 -2.30 12.56 7.13
CA LYS A 138 -3.40 13.06 6.27
C LYS A 138 -2.86 13.75 5.02
N THR A 139 -1.74 14.46 5.13
CA THR A 139 -1.08 15.07 3.97
C THR A 139 -0.50 13.99 3.06
N TYR A 140 0.21 13.01 3.60
CA TYR A 140 0.76 11.87 2.88
C TYR A 140 -0.31 11.11 2.09
N MET A 141 -1.44 10.79 2.73
CA MET A 141 -2.57 10.11 2.07
C MET A 141 -3.08 10.89 0.86
N LYS A 142 -3.25 12.22 0.99
CA LYS A 142 -3.68 13.07 -0.12
C LYS A 142 -2.68 13.07 -1.27
N VAL A 143 -1.38 13.17 -0.96
CA VAL A 143 -0.31 13.16 -1.97
C VAL A 143 -0.29 11.81 -2.69
N CYS A 144 -0.31 10.69 -1.97
CA CYS A 144 -0.33 9.36 -2.58
C CYS A 144 -1.56 9.14 -3.45
N ILE A 145 -2.76 9.53 -2.98
CA ILE A 145 -3.99 9.41 -3.78
C ILE A 145 -3.92 10.30 -5.03
N HIS A 146 -3.36 11.51 -4.91
CA HIS A 146 -3.18 12.39 -6.05
C HIS A 146 -2.26 11.78 -7.11
N VAL A 147 -1.09 11.26 -6.70
CA VAL A 147 -0.14 10.57 -7.59
C VAL A 147 -0.81 9.37 -8.26
N LEU A 148 -1.55 8.55 -7.52
CA LEU A 148 -2.25 7.38 -8.06
C LEU A 148 -3.35 7.73 -9.07
N HIS A 149 -3.92 8.94 -9.00
CA HIS A 149 -5.04 9.34 -9.84
C HIS A 149 -4.65 10.25 -11.02
N ASN A 150 -3.52 10.96 -10.96
CA ASN A 150 -3.19 12.02 -11.93
C ASN A 150 -1.84 11.83 -12.64
N ASP A 151 -0.93 11.02 -12.10
CA ASP A 151 0.45 10.92 -12.60
C ASP A 151 0.80 9.53 -13.18
N LEU A 152 -0.19 8.62 -13.31
CA LEU A 152 -0.09 7.32 -13.99
C LEU A 152 -1.01 7.24 -15.22
#